data_AF-A0A8T4BYM4-F1
#
_entry.id   AF-A0A8T4BYM4-F1
#
_cell.length_a   1.000
_cell.length_b   1.000
_cell.length_c   1.000
_cell.angle_alpha   90.00
_cell.angle_beta   90.00
_cell.angle_gamma   90.00
#
_symmetry.space_group_name_H-M   'P 1'
#
loop_
_entity.id
_entity.type
_entity.pdbx_description
1 polymer ?
#
loop_
_entity_poly.entity_id
_entity_poly.type
_entity_poly.pdbx_seq_one_letter_code
_entity_poly.pdbx_strand_id
1 'polypeptide(L)' 'MFGVIGFIIGILLIIAGVFLIFFFPAAGEHQPHGMSLTGIVLGIIFLILGFVLILL' A
#
# COMPACT_ATOMS: atom_id res chain seq x y z
N MET A 1 9.92 0.24 18.67
CA MET A 1 10.82 -0.87 18.33
C MET A 1 11.59 -0.55 17.07
N PHE A 2 10.96 0.01 16.03
CA PHE A 2 11.63 0.27 14.74
C PHE A 2 12.20 1.69 14.57
N GLY A 3 11.84 2.64 15.45
CA GLY A 3 12.42 3.98 15.48
C GLY A 3 12.22 4.76 14.17
N VAL A 4 13.20 5.57 13.80
CA VAL A 4 13.14 6.42 12.58
C VAL A 4 13.03 5.60 11.30
N ILE A 5 13.68 4.43 11.23
CA ILE A 5 13.63 3.57 10.06
C ILE A 5 12.23 2.98 9.87
N GLY A 6 11.60 2.51 10.95
CA GLY A 6 10.22 2.03 10.92
C GLY A 6 9.24 3.10 10.48
N PHE A 7 9.43 4.34 10.95
CA PHE A 7 8.62 5.48 10.54
C PHE A 7 8.75 5.76 9.03
N ILE A 8 9.97 5.81 8.50
CA ILE A 8 10.21 6.06 7.07
C ILE A 8 9.62 4.93 6.21
N ILE A 9 9.91 3.67 6.54
CA ILE A 9 9.38 2.52 5.80
C ILE A 9 7.86 2.48 5.90
N GLY A 10 7.29 2.78 7.07
CA GLY A 10 5.86 2.82 7.28
C GLY A 10 5.16 3.86 6.42
N ILE A 11 5.73 5.06 6.29
CA ILE A 11 5.22 6.10 5.38
C ILE A 11 5.28 5.62 3.93
N LEU A 12 6.40 5.02 3.50
CA LEU A 12 6.53 4.49 2.14
C LEU A 12 5.48 3.41 1.84
N LEU A 13 5.21 2.52 2.79
CA LEU A 13 4.15 1.52 2.69
C LEU A 13 2.76 2.16 2.60
N ILE A 14 2.48 3.21 3.39
CA ILE A 14 1.21 3.92 3.31
C ILE A 14 1.03 4.56 1.92
N ILE A 15 2.06 5.25 1.41
CA ILE A 15 2.02 5.86 0.07
C ILE A 15 1.77 4.80 -1.00
N ALA A 16 2.50 3.69 -0.95
CA ALA A 16 2.31 2.57 -1.88
C ALA A 16 0.91 1.95 -1.76
N GLY A 17 0.37 1.83 -0.54
CA GLY A 17 -0.98 1.31 -0.30
C GLY A 17 -2.07 2.21 -0.88
N VAL A 18 -1.97 3.52 -0.66
CA VAL A 18 -2.87 4.52 -1.25
C VAL A 18 -2.77 4.48 -2.78
N PHE A 19 -1.56 4.40 -3.33
CA PHE A 19 -1.37 4.26 -4.77
C PHE A 19 -2.07 3.01 -5.34
N LEU A 20 -1.90 1.87 -4.69
CA LEU A 20 -2.50 0.60 -5.11
C LEU A 20 -4.04 0.58 -5.01
N ILE A 21 -4.63 1.33 -4.07
CA ILE A 21 -6.08 1.38 -3.90
C ILE A 21 -6.74 2.35 -4.90
N PHE A 22 -6.15 3.53 -5.09
CA PHE A 22 -6.83 4.61 -5.82
C PHE A 22 -6.33 4.81 -7.25
N PHE A 23 -5.03 4.64 -7.49
CA PHE A 23 -4.43 4.95 -8.78
C PHE A 23 -4.23 3.70 -9.63
N PHE A 24 -3.88 2.58 -9.01
CA PHE A 24 -3.65 1.34 -9.73
C PHE A 24 -4.90 0.81 -10.46
N PRO A 25 -6.12 0.81 -9.88
CA PRO A 25 -7.33 0.39 -10.59
C PRO A 25 -7.71 1.31 -11.75
N ALA A 26 -7.33 2.60 -11.68
CA ALA A 26 -7.58 3.56 -12.75
C ALA A 26 -6.75 3.26 -14.02
N ALA A 27 -5.66 2.50 -13.89
CA ALA A 27 -4.89 1.96 -15.01
C ALA A 27 -5.48 0.65 -15.56
N GLY A 28 -6.73 0.32 -15.23
CA GLY A 28 -7.39 -0.95 -15.55
C GLY A 28 -7.39 -1.33 -17.03
N GLU A 29 -7.41 -0.36 -17.96
CA GLU A 29 -7.33 -0.63 -19.41
C GLU A 29 -5.96 -1.18 -19.85
N HIS A 30 -4.92 -1.01 -19.04
CA HIS A 30 -3.56 -1.50 -19.29
C HIS A 30 -3.19 -2.68 -18.39
N GLN A 31 -4.17 -3.25 -17.68
CA GLN A 31 -3.93 -4.30 -16.69
C GLN A 31 -4.63 -5.61 -17.05
N PRO A 32 -4.05 -6.75 -16.66
CA PRO A 32 -4.72 -8.04 -16.72
C PRO A 32 -6.06 -8.02 -15.96
N HIS A 33 -7.06 -8.69 -16.51
CA HIS A 33 -8.37 -8.83 -15.87
C HIS A 33 -8.20 -9.42 -14.47
N GLY A 34 -8.83 -8.77 -13.47
CA GLY A 34 -8.76 -9.17 -12.06
C GLY A 34 -7.61 -8.56 -11.25
N MET A 35 -6.63 -7.89 -11.89
CA MET A 35 -5.50 -7.29 -11.18
C MET A 35 -5.91 -6.08 -10.32
N SER A 36 -7.03 -5.42 -10.64
CA SER A 36 -7.53 -4.28 -9.84
C SER A 36 -7.94 -4.69 -8.42
N LEU A 37 -8.61 -5.84 -8.26
CA LEU A 37 -9.02 -6.34 -6.95
C LEU A 37 -7.80 -6.77 -6.13
N THR A 38 -6.85 -7.47 -6.76
CA THR A 38 -5.59 -7.85 -6.11
C THR A 38 -4.80 -6.62 -5.67
N GLY A 39 -4.75 -5.57 -6.49
CA GLY A 39 -4.12 -4.29 -6.15
C GLY A 39 -4.75 -3.64 -4.93
N ILE A 40 -6.09 -3.58 -4.87
CA ILE A 40 -6.81 -3.04 -3.71
C ILE A 40 -6.49 -3.83 -2.43
N VAL A 41 -6.53 -5.16 -2.50
CA VAL A 41 -6.23 -6.03 -1.34
C VAL A 41 -4.79 -5.82 -0.85
N LEU A 42 -3.81 -5.83 -1.76
CA LEU A 42 -2.41 -5.55 -1.42
C LEU A 42 -2.24 -4.14 -0.84
N GLY A 43 -2.96 -3.16 -1.37
CA GLY A 43 -2.92 -1.80 -0.87
C GLY A 43 -3.42 -1.68 0.57
N ILE A 44 -4.51 -2.38 0.92
CA ILE A 44 -5.02 -2.44 2.30
C ILE A 44 -3.99 -3.09 3.23
N ILE A 45 -3.36 -4.19 2.79
CA ILE A 45 -2.30 -4.85 3.57
C ILE A 45 -1.14 -3.88 3.83
N PHE A 46 -0.73 -3.11 2.83
CA PHE A 46 0.35 -2.13 2.97
C PHE A 46 -0.01 -0.99 3.92
N LEU A 47 -1.26 -0.52 3.90
CA LEU A 47 -1.75 0.47 4.87
C LEU A 47 -1.66 -0.05 6.31
N ILE A 48 -2.11 -1.29 6.54
CA ILE A 48 -2.08 -1.92 7.87
C ILE A 48 -0.64 -2.10 8.34
N LEU A 49 0.22 -2.67 7.50
CA LEU A 49 1.63 -2.88 7.85
C LEU A 49 2.37 -1.56 8.07
N GLY A 50 2.11 -0.55 7.24
CA GLY A 50 2.71 0.77 7.38
C GLY A 50 2.30 1.45 8.68
N PHE A 51 1.02 1.38 9.05
CA PHE A 51 0.53 1.91 10.32
C PHE A 51 1.13 1.19 11.52
N VAL A 52 1.18 -0.14 11.49
CA VAL A 52 1.82 -0.95 12.54
C VAL A 52 3.30 -0.60 12.68
N LEU A 53 4.04 -0.42 11.58
CA LEU A 53 5.45 -0.04 11.58
C LEU A 53 5.71 1.35 12.18
N ILE A 54 4.79 2.30 11.96
CA ILE A 54 4.88 3.65 12.54
C ILE A 54 4.65 3.61 14.05
N LEU A 55 3.71 2.78 14.51
CA LEU A 55 3.33 2.71 15.92
C LEU A 55 4.24 1.85 16.80
N LEU A 56 4.95 0.88 16.21
CA LEU A 56 5.80 -0.06 16.94
C LEU A 56 7.19 0.47 17.25
#